data_AF-A0A437MP39-F1
#
_entry.id   AF-A0A437MP39-F1
#
_cell.length_a   1.000
_cell.length_b   1.000
_cell.length_c   1.000
_cell.angle_alpha   90.00
_cell.angle_beta   90.00
_cell.angle_gamma   90.00
#
_symmetry.space_group_name_H-M   'P 1'
#
loop_
_entity.id
_entity.type
_entity.pdbx_description
1 polymer ?
#
loop_
_entity_poly.entity_id
_entity_poly.type
_entity_poly.pdbx_seq_one_letter_code
_entity_poly.pdbx_strand_id
1 'polypeptide(L)'
;MIRALIAGLLAIGLSLFIETLALTELSRGAVGPVLAVIMMAVILGPIIEEAAKRLFADILRARWGATGLVFGVYEGLGKLDSPLLMESQALLGGLASLAFHWGLGRVSWPGRWPMGAVILIHAAYNGFSVVAQHLVGDVSSWLTAGIAFAILAVSFAKTTPRTTTTH
;
A
#
# COMPACT_ATOMS: atom_id res chain seq x y z
N MET A 1 8.44 -1.22 19.03
CA MET A 1 8.86 -1.52 17.65
C MET A 1 8.68 -2.99 17.30
N ILE A 2 9.13 -3.94 18.13
CA ILE A 2 9.01 -5.39 17.89
C ILE A 2 7.60 -5.84 17.45
N ARG A 3 6.54 -5.35 18.12
CA ARG A 3 5.14 -5.69 17.75
C ARG A 3 4.77 -5.29 16.33
N ALA A 4 5.22 -4.11 15.87
CA ALA A 4 4.94 -3.64 14.52
C ALA A 4 5.73 -4.41 13.46
N LEU A 5 6.97 -4.79 13.79
CA LEU A 5 7.77 -5.68 12.95
C LEU A 5 7.07 -7.03 12.76
N ILE A 6 6.67 -7.68 13.86
CA ILE A 6 5.96 -8.98 13.79
C ILE A 6 4.63 -8.82 13.04
N ALA A 7 3.85 -7.77 13.35
CA ALA A 7 2.58 -7.52 12.64
C ALA A 7 2.79 -7.32 11.14
N GLY A 8 3.83 -6.58 10.74
CA GLY A 8 4.16 -6.35 9.33
C GLY A 8 4.57 -7.64 8.63
N LEU A 9 5.45 -8.44 9.24
CA LEU A 9 5.89 -9.71 8.68
C LEU A 9 4.73 -10.72 8.53
N LEU A 10 3.85 -10.81 9.53
CA LEU A 10 2.66 -11.66 9.44
C LEU A 10 1.68 -11.16 8.37
N ALA A 11 1.50 -9.84 8.27
CA ALA A 11 0.65 -9.25 7.23
C ALA A 11 1.20 -9.55 5.82
N ILE A 12 2.50 -9.40 5.60
CA ILE A 12 3.17 -9.77 4.35
C ILE A 12 2.93 -11.24 4.03
N GLY A 13 3.21 -12.14 4.98
CA GLY A 13 3.03 -13.58 4.78
C GLY A 13 1.60 -13.97 4.41
N LEU A 14 0.61 -13.38 5.10
CA LEU A 14 -0.80 -13.62 4.80
C LEU A 14 -1.21 -13.04 3.45
N SER A 15 -0.74 -11.82 3.12
CA SER A 15 -1.05 -11.16 1.85
C SER A 15 -0.56 -11.98 0.67
N LEU A 16 0.71 -12.37 0.68
CA LEU A 16 1.33 -13.17 -0.37
C LEU A 16 0.60 -14.50 -0.58
N PHE A 17 0.22 -15.16 0.51
CA PHE A 17 -0.52 -16.42 0.44
C PHE A 17 -1.88 -16.24 -0.27
N ILE A 18 -2.68 -15.25 0.15
CA ILE A 18 -4.01 -15.02 -0.41
C ILE A 18 -3.92 -14.51 -1.85
N GLU A 19 -3.02 -13.56 -2.12
CA GLU A 19 -2.83 -13.00 -3.47
C GLU A 19 -2.36 -14.06 -4.47
N THR A 20 -1.46 -14.96 -4.06
CA THR A 20 -1.02 -16.08 -4.92
C THR A 20 -2.19 -17.00 -5.27
N LEU A 21 -3.02 -17.35 -4.29
CA LEU A 21 -4.22 -18.16 -4.51
C LEU A 21 -5.23 -17.43 -5.41
N ALA A 22 -5.50 -16.16 -5.13
CA ALA A 22 -6.43 -15.34 -5.90
C ALA A 22 -5.98 -15.19 -7.36
N LEU A 23 -4.70 -14.93 -7.61
CA LEU A 23 -4.13 -14.84 -8.94
C LEU A 23 -4.23 -16.18 -9.68
N THR A 24 -3.99 -17.29 -8.98
CA THR A 24 -4.12 -18.64 -9.55
C THR A 24 -5.56 -18.91 -9.98
N GLU A 25 -6.54 -18.59 -9.15
CA GLU A 25 -7.96 -18.79 -9.45
C GLU A 25 -8.46 -17.86 -10.56
N LEU A 26 -8.08 -16.58 -10.55
CA LEU A 26 -8.41 -15.64 -11.63
C LEU A 26 -7.84 -16.10 -12.97
N SER A 27 -6.62 -16.64 -12.96
CA SER A 27 -5.98 -17.18 -14.17
C SER A 27 -6.65 -18.46 -14.68
N ARG A 28 -7.34 -19.22 -13.81
CA ARG A 28 -8.15 -20.40 -14.18
C ARG A 28 -9.54 -20.02 -14.71
N GLY A 29 -10.12 -18.92 -14.22
CA GLY A 29 -11.50 -18.48 -14.47
C GLY A 29 -11.80 -17.85 -15.84
N ALA A 30 -10.98 -18.08 -16.86
CA ALA A 30 -11.13 -17.53 -18.23
C ALA A 30 -11.03 -15.99 -18.35
N VAL A 31 -10.61 -15.28 -17.29
CA VAL A 31 -10.22 -13.88 -17.36
C VAL A 31 -8.82 -13.82 -17.97
N GLY A 32 -8.64 -13.09 -19.08
CA GLY A 32 -7.33 -13.01 -19.73
C GLY A 32 -6.22 -12.56 -18.76
N PRO A 33 -4.97 -13.02 -18.94
CA PRO A 33 -3.90 -12.85 -17.94
C PRO A 33 -3.65 -11.39 -17.56
N VAL A 34 -3.77 -10.48 -18.51
CA VAL A 34 -3.64 -9.03 -18.28
C VAL A 34 -4.72 -8.51 -17.32
N LEU A 35 -5.98 -8.90 -17.54
CA LEU A 35 -7.09 -8.44 -16.71
C LEU A 35 -7.03 -9.07 -15.31
N ALA A 36 -6.59 -10.33 -15.18
CA ALA A 36 -6.34 -10.96 -13.89
C ALA A 36 -5.28 -10.19 -13.07
N VAL A 37 -4.18 -9.79 -13.71
CA VAL A 37 -3.13 -8.97 -13.07
C VAL A 37 -3.65 -7.60 -12.66
N ILE A 38 -4.44 -6.92 -13.52
CA ILE A 38 -5.03 -5.61 -13.18
C ILE A 38 -6.01 -5.73 -12.01
N MET A 39 -6.89 -6.73 -12.03
CA MET A 39 -7.83 -6.98 -10.94
C MET A 39 -7.11 -7.25 -9.62
N MET A 40 -6.03 -8.03 -9.64
CA MET A 40 -5.20 -8.21 -8.46
C MET A 40 -4.52 -6.92 -8.02
N ALA A 41 -3.80 -6.25 -8.91
CA ALA A 41 -2.99 -5.09 -8.57
C ALA A 41 -3.84 -3.89 -8.08
N VAL A 42 -5.04 -3.70 -8.62
CA VAL A 42 -5.85 -2.50 -8.36
C VAL A 42 -6.95 -2.74 -7.33
N ILE A 43 -7.52 -3.95 -7.27
CA ILE A 43 -8.72 -4.21 -6.44
C ILE A 43 -8.37 -5.13 -5.29
N LEU A 44 -8.01 -6.38 -5.59
CA LEU A 44 -7.91 -7.42 -4.55
C LEU A 44 -6.67 -7.25 -3.68
N GLY A 45 -5.52 -6.93 -4.26
CA GLY A 45 -4.27 -6.67 -3.53
C GLY A 45 -4.46 -5.62 -2.44
N PRO A 46 -4.88 -4.39 -2.77
CA PRO A 46 -5.18 -3.34 -1.79
C PRO A 46 -6.14 -3.78 -0.66
N ILE A 47 -7.17 -4.56 -0.98
CA ILE A 47 -8.10 -5.09 0.03
C ILE A 47 -7.36 -6.05 0.98
N ILE A 48 -6.66 -7.04 0.42
CA ILE A 48 -5.97 -8.09 1.17
C ILE A 48 -4.87 -7.49 2.03
N GLU A 49 -4.01 -6.66 1.46
CA GLU A 49 -2.88 -6.05 2.13
C GLU A 49 -3.32 -5.19 3.31
N GLU A 50 -4.27 -4.29 3.10
CA GLU A 50 -4.76 -3.42 4.18
C GLU A 50 -5.45 -4.26 5.25
N ALA A 51 -6.30 -5.22 4.88
CA ALA A 51 -6.98 -6.10 5.83
C ALA A 51 -6.00 -6.91 6.67
N ALA A 52 -4.95 -7.47 6.06
CA ALA A 52 -3.91 -8.21 6.76
C ALA A 52 -3.12 -7.31 7.72
N LYS A 53 -2.71 -6.12 7.27
CA LYS A 53 -2.04 -5.12 8.13
C LYS A 53 -2.89 -4.74 9.32
N ARG A 54 -4.19 -4.49 9.10
CA ARG A 54 -5.12 -4.11 10.17
C ARG A 54 -5.34 -5.25 11.16
N LEU A 55 -5.57 -6.46 10.68
CA LEU A 55 -5.77 -7.65 11.50
C LEU A 55 -4.62 -7.85 12.49
N PHE A 56 -3.38 -7.92 12.00
CA PHE A 56 -2.23 -8.16 12.87
C PHE A 56 -1.83 -6.95 13.71
N ALA A 57 -2.06 -5.73 13.22
CA ALA A 57 -1.87 -4.53 14.03
C ALA A 57 -2.83 -4.51 15.25
N ASP A 58 -4.09 -4.89 15.04
CA ASP A 58 -5.09 -4.94 16.12
C ASP A 58 -4.78 -6.08 17.12
N ILE A 59 -4.47 -7.29 16.64
CA ILE A 59 -4.10 -8.45 17.48
C ILE A 59 -2.89 -8.13 18.36
N LEU A 60 -1.83 -7.58 17.76
CA LEU A 60 -0.57 -7.34 18.46
C LEU A 60 -0.51 -5.96 19.13
N ARG A 61 -1.59 -5.16 19.06
CA ARG A 61 -1.65 -3.77 19.52
C ARG A 61 -0.45 -2.96 19.00
N ALA A 62 -0.14 -3.13 17.72
CA ALA A 62 0.95 -2.45 17.05
C ALA A 62 0.47 -1.11 16.45
N ARG A 63 1.39 -0.15 16.29
CA ARG A 63 1.08 1.10 15.60
C ARG A 63 0.96 0.81 14.11
N TRP A 64 -0.21 1.05 13.52
CA TRP A 64 -0.45 0.76 12.10
C TRP A 64 0.57 1.44 11.18
N GLY A 65 0.88 2.72 11.37
CA GLY A 65 1.92 3.38 10.57
C GLY A 65 3.28 2.64 10.58
N ALA A 66 3.67 2.04 11.70
CA ALA A 66 4.89 1.23 11.77
C ALA A 66 4.73 -0.14 11.09
N THR A 67 3.55 -0.78 11.19
CA THR A 67 3.21 -1.98 10.42
C THR A 67 3.24 -1.71 8.91
N GLY A 68 2.66 -0.58 8.48
CA GLY A 68 2.68 -0.11 7.10
C GLY A 68 4.10 0.19 6.60
N LEU A 69 4.96 0.76 7.45
CA LEU A 69 6.38 0.95 7.10
C LEU A 69 7.07 -0.38 6.80
N VAL A 70 6.87 -1.42 7.61
CA VAL A 70 7.46 -2.75 7.39
C VAL A 70 6.98 -3.34 6.06
N PHE A 71 5.68 -3.22 5.78
CA PHE A 71 5.10 -3.66 4.51
C PHE A 71 5.70 -2.88 3.33
N GLY A 72 5.82 -1.56 3.45
CA GLY A 72 6.42 -0.70 2.44
C GLY A 72 7.90 -0.99 2.19
N VAL A 73 8.66 -1.42 3.20
CA VAL A 73 10.04 -1.92 3.02
C VAL A 73 10.04 -3.18 2.18
N TYR A 74 9.19 -4.16 2.51
CA TYR A 74 9.11 -5.42 1.76
C TYR A 74 8.74 -5.18 0.28
N GLU A 75 7.66 -4.44 0.03
CA GLU A 75 7.25 -4.07 -1.33
C GLU A 75 8.32 -3.26 -2.06
N GLY A 76 9.02 -2.38 -1.32
CA GLY A 76 10.08 -1.57 -1.87
C GLY A 76 11.30 -2.39 -2.30
N LEU A 77 11.67 -3.41 -1.51
CA LEU A 77 12.73 -4.36 -1.85
C LEU A 77 12.34 -5.19 -3.08
N GLY A 78 11.09 -5.66 -3.16
CA GLY A 78 10.60 -6.39 -4.33
C GLY A 78 10.70 -5.61 -5.65
N LYS A 79 10.60 -4.27 -5.58
CA LYS A 79 10.79 -3.38 -6.75
C LYS A 79 12.25 -3.19 -7.12
N LEU A 80 13.17 -3.19 -6.15
CA LEU A 80 14.61 -3.09 -6.39
C LEU A 80 15.16 -4.33 -7.09
N ASP A 81 14.60 -5.50 -6.79
CA ASP A 81 15.00 -6.78 -7.39
C ASP A 81 14.31 -7.04 -8.74
N SER A 82 13.50 -6.11 -9.25
CA SER A 82 12.73 -6.29 -10.47
C SER A 82 13.63 -6.15 -11.72
N PRO A 83 13.75 -7.19 -12.57
CA PRO A 83 14.52 -7.10 -13.82
C PRO A 83 13.82 -6.22 -14.88
N LEU A 84 12.61 -5.74 -14.60
CA LEU A 84 11.78 -4.97 -15.52
C LEU A 84 11.99 -3.46 -15.37
N LEU A 85 12.70 -3.00 -14.34
CA LEU A 85 12.91 -1.59 -14.06
C LEU A 85 14.37 -1.20 -14.29
N MET A 86 14.60 -0.03 -14.89
CA MET A 86 15.91 0.60 -14.82
C MET A 86 16.25 0.91 -13.36
N GLU A 87 17.52 0.80 -12.96
CA GLU A 87 17.94 0.96 -11.55
C GLU A 87 17.39 2.24 -10.89
N SER A 88 17.36 3.36 -11.61
CA SER A 88 16.82 4.63 -11.10
C SER A 88 15.31 4.60 -10.87
N GLN A 89 14.56 3.91 -11.74
CA GLN A 89 13.11 3.73 -11.58
C GLN A 89 12.79 2.71 -10.48
N ALA A 90 13.61 1.67 -10.34
CA ALA A 90 13.49 0.68 -9.28
C ALA A 90 13.67 1.33 -7.89
N LEU A 91 14.70 2.17 -7.73
CA LEU A 91 14.93 2.92 -6.49
C LEU A 91 13.78 3.88 -6.18
N LEU A 92 13.33 4.65 -7.17
CA LEU A 92 12.23 5.59 -6.99
C LEU A 92 10.92 4.86 -6.63
N GLY A 93 10.61 3.76 -7.33
CA GLY A 93 9.45 2.91 -7.04
C GLY A 93 9.52 2.28 -5.65
N GLY A 94 10.72 1.86 -5.21
CA GLY A 94 10.95 1.33 -3.88
C GLY A 94 10.70 2.35 -2.78
N LEU A 95 11.25 3.56 -2.93
CA LEU A 95 11.03 4.68 -2.02
C LEU A 95 9.57 5.14 -2.00
N ALA A 96 8.91 5.17 -3.17
CA ALA A 96 7.48 5.46 -3.28
C ALA A 96 6.65 4.43 -2.52
N SER A 97 6.98 3.14 -2.60
CA SER A 97 6.32 2.07 -1.83
C SER A 97 6.43 2.30 -0.32
N LEU A 98 7.64 2.59 0.15
CA LEU A 98 7.88 2.89 1.55
C LEU A 98 7.05 4.09 2.02
N ALA A 99 7.11 5.19 1.27
CA ALA A 99 6.42 6.43 1.59
C ALA A 99 4.89 6.25 1.60
N PHE A 100 4.36 5.53 0.60
CA PHE A 100 2.94 5.26 0.47
C PHE A 100 2.41 4.46 1.66
N HIS A 101 2.96 3.28 1.94
CA HIS A 101 2.43 2.40 3.00
C HIS A 101 2.64 3.00 4.39
N TRP A 102 3.76 3.69 4.61
CA TRP A 102 4.00 4.37 5.87
C TRP A 102 3.05 5.56 6.06
N GLY A 103 2.91 6.40 5.04
CA GLY A 103 2.03 7.57 5.05
C GLY A 103 0.58 7.15 5.25
N LEU A 104 0.11 6.17 4.48
CA LEU A 104 -1.24 5.64 4.53
C LEU A 104 -1.56 5.03 5.93
N GLY A 105 -0.64 4.24 6.49
CA GLY A 105 -0.80 3.69 7.84
C GLY A 105 -0.75 4.74 8.95
N ARG A 106 -0.14 5.90 8.70
CA ARG A 106 -0.12 7.04 9.64
C ARG A 106 -1.40 7.86 9.56
N VAL A 107 -1.98 8.05 8.37
CA VAL A 107 -3.27 8.76 8.23
C VAL A 107 -4.45 7.94 8.73
N SER A 108 -4.34 6.61 8.82
CA SER A 108 -5.41 5.75 9.35
C SER A 108 -5.48 5.71 10.89
N TRP A 109 -4.49 6.24 11.62
CA TRP A 109 -4.38 6.19 13.09
C TRP A 109 -4.24 7.60 13.69
N PRO A 110 -5.15 8.14 14.56
CA PRO A 110 -6.19 7.51 15.37
C PRO A 110 -7.62 7.92 14.92
N GLY A 111 -8.26 7.11 14.06
CA GLY A 111 -9.66 7.35 13.66
C GLY A 111 -9.86 8.48 12.64
N ARG A 112 -8.78 8.95 12.00
CA ARG A 112 -8.89 9.92 10.90
C ARG A 112 -9.63 9.28 9.71
N TRP A 113 -9.17 8.12 9.23
CA TRP A 113 -9.76 7.46 8.06
C TRP A 113 -10.27 6.04 8.38
N PRO A 114 -11.53 5.70 8.01
CA PRO A 114 -12.04 4.35 8.15
C PRO A 114 -11.35 3.39 7.18
N MET A 115 -11.39 2.09 7.47
CA MET A 115 -10.74 1.04 6.68
C MET A 115 -11.11 1.10 5.18
N GLY A 116 -12.39 1.32 4.88
CA GLY A 116 -12.85 1.47 3.50
C GLY A 116 -12.16 2.63 2.76
N ALA A 117 -11.91 3.76 3.43
CA ALA A 117 -11.20 4.88 2.82
C ALA A 117 -9.72 4.55 2.57
N VAL A 118 -9.07 3.83 3.49
CA VAL A 118 -7.69 3.36 3.33
C VAL A 118 -7.56 2.46 2.11
N ILE A 119 -8.44 1.46 1.99
CA ILE A 119 -8.49 0.53 0.85
C ILE A 119 -8.77 1.28 -0.46
N LEU A 120 -9.73 2.21 -0.47
CA LEU A 120 -10.07 2.98 -1.66
C LEU A 120 -8.90 3.86 -2.13
N ILE A 121 -8.16 4.47 -1.20
CA ILE A 121 -7.00 5.30 -1.54
C ILE A 121 -5.85 4.45 -2.07
N HIS A 122 -5.66 3.26 -1.51
CA HIS A 122 -4.70 2.29 -2.03
C HIS A 122 -5.08 1.82 -3.43
N ALA A 123 -6.33 1.38 -3.64
CA ALA A 123 -6.83 1.02 -4.96
C ALA A 123 -6.70 2.17 -5.97
N ALA A 124 -7.04 3.40 -5.58
CA ALA A 124 -6.91 4.58 -6.42
C ALA A 124 -5.45 4.90 -6.76
N TYR A 125 -4.53 4.74 -5.81
CA TYR A 125 -3.09 4.92 -6.05
C TYR A 125 -2.55 3.88 -7.04
N ASN A 126 -2.93 2.61 -6.90
CA ASN A 126 -2.51 1.56 -7.84
C ASN A 126 -3.15 1.76 -9.22
N GLY A 127 -4.44 2.09 -9.28
CA GLY A 127 -5.14 2.40 -10.53
C GLY A 127 -4.53 3.62 -11.24
N PHE A 128 -4.22 4.68 -10.50
CA PHE A 128 -3.50 5.83 -11.03
C PHE A 128 -2.13 5.43 -11.58
N SER A 129 -1.37 4.59 -10.86
CA SER A 129 -0.06 4.11 -11.30
C SER A 129 -0.14 3.36 -12.63
N VAL A 130 -1.13 2.47 -12.79
CA VAL A 130 -1.38 1.73 -14.04
C VAL A 130 -1.75 2.68 -15.18
N VAL A 131 -2.68 3.61 -14.95
CA VAL A 131 -3.12 4.58 -15.96
C VAL A 131 -1.99 5.54 -16.35
N ALA A 132 -1.23 6.04 -15.39
CA ALA A 132 -0.09 6.92 -15.63
C ALA A 132 0.99 6.20 -16.45
N GLN A 133 1.32 4.94 -16.13
CA GLN A 133 2.26 4.16 -16.93
C GLN A 133 1.79 4.02 -18.38
N HIS A 134 0.48 3.81 -18.58
CA HIS A 134 -0.10 3.70 -19.92
C HIS A 134 -0.04 5.02 -20.71
N LEU A 135 -0.29 6.16 -20.06
CA LEU A 135 -0.41 7.47 -20.74
C LEU A 135 0.93 8.20 -20.91
N VAL A 136 1.82 8.12 -19.92
CA VAL A 136 3.05 8.95 -19.87
C VAL A 136 4.33 8.13 -19.70
N GLY A 137 4.26 6.80 -19.76
CA GLY A 137 5.41 5.90 -19.69
C GLY A 137 6.27 6.16 -18.45
N ASP A 138 7.58 6.33 -18.66
CA ASP A 138 8.58 6.49 -17.59
C ASP A 138 8.30 7.65 -16.62
N VAL A 139 7.59 8.69 -17.07
CA VAL A 139 7.20 9.84 -16.24
C VAL A 139 6.24 9.42 -15.11
N SER A 140 5.53 8.30 -15.27
CA SER A 140 4.60 7.76 -14.28
C SER A 140 5.28 7.51 -12.92
N SER A 141 6.55 7.09 -12.92
CA SER A 141 7.33 6.78 -11.71
C SER A 141 7.50 8.01 -10.83
N TRP A 142 7.68 9.19 -11.43
CA TRP A 142 7.76 10.47 -10.74
C TRP A 142 6.41 10.92 -10.20
N LEU A 143 5.35 10.74 -10.98
CA LEU A 143 3.99 11.12 -10.56
C LEU A 143 3.51 10.26 -9.38
N THR A 144 3.72 8.95 -9.46
CA THR A 144 3.37 7.99 -8.40
C THR A 144 4.18 8.24 -7.14
N ALA A 145 5.49 8.44 -7.26
CA ALA A 145 6.32 8.87 -6.14
C ALA A 145 5.82 10.19 -5.52
N GLY A 146 5.49 11.19 -6.35
CA GLY A 146 4.94 12.47 -5.90
C GLY A 146 3.69 12.29 -5.02
N ILE A 147 2.75 11.44 -5.42
CA ILE A 147 1.55 11.13 -4.64
C ILE A 147 1.92 10.41 -3.34
N ALA A 148 2.80 9.41 -3.39
CA ALA A 148 3.23 8.66 -2.21
C ALA A 148 3.89 9.57 -1.16
N PHE A 149 4.79 10.45 -1.59
CA PHE A 149 5.44 11.42 -0.71
C PHE A 149 4.48 12.50 -0.22
N ALA A 150 3.50 12.93 -1.03
CA ALA A 150 2.45 13.85 -0.59
C ALA A 150 1.59 13.22 0.53
N ILE A 151 1.18 11.96 0.39
CA ILE A 151 0.45 11.22 1.42
C ILE A 151 1.28 11.12 2.70
N LEU A 152 2.58 10.79 2.57
CA LEU A 152 3.48 10.76 3.71
C LEU A 152 3.57 12.13 4.40
N ALA A 153 3.76 13.22 3.64
CA ALA A 153 3.84 14.57 4.18
C ALA A 153 2.55 14.98 4.91
N VAL A 154 1.38 14.73 4.32
CA VAL A 154 0.06 14.96 4.93
C VAL A 154 -0.11 14.15 6.22
N SER A 155 0.48 12.96 6.31
CA SER A 155 0.45 12.14 7.53
C SER A 155 1.22 12.74 8.72
N PHE A 156 2.08 13.73 8.48
CA PHE A 156 2.78 14.49 9.53
C PHE A 156 2.11 15.83 9.84
N ALA A 157 1.20 16.30 8.98
CA ALA A 157 0.44 17.52 9.25
C ALA A 157 -0.39 17.34 10.53
N LYS A 158 -0.10 18.16 11.54
CA LYS A 158 -0.90 18.25 12.77
C LYS A 158 -2.31 18.68 12.37
N THR A 159 -3.31 17.84 12.63
CA THR A 159 -4.68 18.34 12.68
C THR A 159 -4.81 19.05 14.01
N THR A 160 -5.11 20.34 13.98
CA THR A 160 -5.59 21.09 15.13
C THR A 160 -6.63 20.22 15.85
N PRO A 161 -6.52 19.98 17.17
CA PRO A 161 -7.57 19.26 17.87
C PRO A 161 -8.88 19.99 17.61
N ARG A 162 -9.92 19.26 17.17
CA ARG A 162 -11.29 19.78 17.24
C ARG A 162 -11.49 20.14 18.71
N THR A 163 -11.65 21.44 18.98
CA THR A 163 -12.19 21.93 20.25
C THR A 163 -13.42 21.08 20.54
N THR A 164 -13.33 20.25 21.57
CA THR A 164 -14.50 19.62 22.17
C THR A 164 -15.38 20.76 22.66
N THR A 165 -16.35 21.17 21.85
CA THR A 165 -17.51 21.89 22.37
C THR A 165 -18.27 20.87 23.20
N THR A 166 -17.97 20.87 24.49
CA THR A 166 -18.86 20.33 25.52
C THR A 166 -20.17 21.10 25.42
N HIS A 167 -21.21 20.42 24.94
CA HIS A 167 -22.60 20.78 25.14
C HIS A 167 -23.24 19.65 25.94
#